data_AF-A0A1W9NY44-F1
#
_entry.id   AF-A0A1W9NY44-F1
#
_cell.length_a   1.000
_cell.length_b   1.000
_cell.length_c   1.000
_cell.angle_alpha   90.00
_cell.angle_beta   90.00
_cell.angle_gamma   90.00
#
_symmetry.space_group_name_H-M   'P 1'
#
loop_
_entity.id
_entity.type
_entity.pdbx_description
1 polymer ?
#
loop_
_entity_poly.entity_id
_entity_poly.type
_entity_poly.pdbx_seq_one_letter_code
_entity_poly.pdbx_strand_id
1 'polypeptide(L)'
;MRAIDYDILIIKQGFQVCVQANAAQILRFYSINKTVEEIKKEVPVYVSREGKRLGSSIGHIATYFINQGFEVTIHTVDLEIFDRSWADCSN
;
A
#
# COMPACT_ATOMS: atom_id res chain seq x y z
N MET A 1 -6.50 10.02 25.01
CA MET A 1 -6.18 8.76 24.32
C MET A 1 -4.66 8.65 24.31
N ARG A 2 -4.08 7.57 24.84
CA ARG A 2 -2.61 7.38 24.79
C ARG A 2 -2.26 6.78 23.43
N ALA A 3 -1.22 7.27 22.77
CA ALA A 3 -0.75 6.66 21.54
C ALA A 3 -0.32 5.21 21.82
N ILE A 4 -0.67 4.29 20.92
CA ILE A 4 -0.16 2.92 20.92
C ILE A 4 0.96 2.91 19.90
N ASP A 5 2.18 2.67 20.36
CA ASP A 5 3.37 2.59 19.52
C ASP A 5 3.73 1.13 19.29
N TYR A 6 4.02 0.79 18.03
CA TYR A 6 4.51 -0.52 17.63
C TYR A 6 5.92 -0.36 17.05
N ASP A 7 6.85 -1.21 17.48
CA ASP A 7 8.20 -1.27 16.91
C ASP A 7 8.18 -2.06 15.60
N ILE A 8 7.73 -1.40 14.53
CA ILE A 8 7.64 -1.98 13.20
C ILE A 8 8.82 -1.48 12.38
N LEU A 9 9.69 -2.41 11.96
CA LEU A 9 10.83 -2.07 11.12
C LEU A 9 10.36 -1.48 9.78
N ILE A 10 10.78 -0.25 9.49
CA ILE A 10 10.48 0.42 8.22
C ILE A 10 11.32 -0.20 7.10
N ILE A 11 10.65 -0.59 6.01
CA ILE A 11 11.31 -1.16 4.83
C ILE A 11 11.38 -0.12 3.72
N LYS A 12 12.54 0.01 3.07
CA LYS A 12 12.68 0.84 1.87
C LYS A 12 12.03 0.14 0.67
N GLN A 13 11.12 0.85 0.00
CA GLN A 13 10.46 0.36 -1.21
C GLN A 13 11.24 0.70 -2.49
N GLY A 14 11.00 -0.08 -3.54
CA GLY A 14 11.38 0.26 -4.92
C GLY A 14 10.28 1.05 -5.64
N PHE A 15 10.48 1.30 -6.94
CA PHE A 15 9.50 2.01 -7.77
C PHE A 15 8.20 1.20 -7.94
N GLN A 16 7.06 1.79 -7.58
CA GLN A 16 5.70 1.27 -7.78
C GLN A 16 5.41 -0.08 -7.09
N VAL A 17 6.08 -0.37 -5.96
CA VAL A 17 5.87 -1.61 -5.16
C VAL A 17 5.44 -1.30 -3.72
N CYS A 18 4.75 -0.18 -3.51
CA CYS A 18 4.41 0.31 -2.18
C CYS A 18 3.54 -0.64 -1.37
N VAL A 19 2.53 -1.21 -2.01
CA VAL A 19 1.61 -2.14 -1.36
C VAL A 19 2.34 -3.40 -0.90
N GLN A 20 3.27 -3.92 -1.71
CA GLN A 20 4.03 -5.14 -1.38
C GLN A 20 5.08 -4.88 -0.30
N ALA A 21 5.74 -3.71 -0.32
CA ALA A 21 6.64 -3.30 0.74
C ALA A 21 5.90 -3.15 2.08
N ASN A 22 4.74 -2.48 2.08
CA ASN A 22 3.89 -2.36 3.26
C ASN A 22 3.41 -3.74 3.75
N ALA A 23 3.03 -4.63 2.83
CA ALA A 23 2.62 -5.98 3.18
C ALA A 23 3.75 -6.78 3.85
N ALA A 24 4.97 -6.73 3.30
CA ALA A 24 6.14 -7.35 3.90
C ALA A 24 6.41 -6.81 5.31
N GLN A 25 6.22 -5.51 5.50
CA GLN A 25 6.40 -4.84 6.79
C GLN A 25 5.39 -5.31 7.84
N ILE A 26 4.11 -5.35 7.47
CA ILE A 26 3.03 -5.84 8.35
C ILE A 26 3.21 -7.32 8.68
N LEU A 27 3.51 -8.16 7.68
CA LEU A 27 3.72 -9.59 7.90
C LEU A 27 4.91 -9.85 8.84
N ARG A 28 5.98 -9.08 8.70
CA ARG A 28 7.16 -9.19 9.57
C ARG A 28 6.82 -8.89 11.04
N PHE A 29 5.91 -7.95 11.30
CA PHE A 29 5.41 -7.69 12.66
C PHE A 29 4.75 -8.93 13.27
N TYR A 30 4.09 -9.75 12.46
CA TYR A 30 3.52 -11.04 12.86
C TYR A 30 4.51 -12.22 12.76
N SER A 31 5.82 -11.95 12.69
CA SER A 31 6.88 -12.97 12.51
C SER A 31 6.79 -13.77 11.20
N ILE A 32 6.00 -13.30 10.23
CA ILE A 32 5.90 -13.90 8.89
C ILE A 32 6.89 -13.18 7.97
N ASN A 33 8.02 -13.83 7.70
CA ASN A 33 9.08 -13.26 6.88
C ASN A 33 8.81 -13.53 5.39
N LYS A 34 8.22 -12.55 4.70
CA LYS A 34 8.05 -12.55 3.24
C LYS A 34 8.79 -11.38 2.62
N THR A 35 9.52 -11.63 1.54
CA THR A 35 10.18 -10.60 0.75
C THR A 35 9.20 -9.92 -0.20
N VAL A 36 9.50 -8.68 -0.60
CA VAL A 36 8.69 -7.94 -1.58
C VAL A 36 8.52 -8.74 -2.89
N GLU A 37 9.55 -9.44 -3.35
CA GLU A 37 9.50 -10.23 -4.58
C GLU A 37 8.65 -11.50 -4.44
N GLU A 38 8.57 -12.10 -3.25
CA GLU A 38 7.63 -13.20 -3.01
C GLU A 38 6.19 -12.70 -3.03
N ILE A 39 5.90 -11.59 -2.35
CA ILE A 39 4.56 -11.00 -2.31
C ILE A 39 4.10 -10.57 -3.70
N LYS A 40 5.00 -10.02 -4.53
CA LYS A 40 4.69 -9.61 -5.91
C LYS A 40 4.19 -10.74 -6.80
N LYS A 41 4.50 -11.99 -6.49
CA LYS A 41 3.98 -13.15 -7.25
C LYS A 41 2.49 -13.37 -7.02
N GLU A 42 1.98 -12.94 -5.87
CA GLU A 42 0.58 -13.10 -5.46
C GLU A 42 -0.21 -11.80 -5.62
N VAL A 43 0.45 -10.66 -5.36
CA VAL A 43 -0.09 -9.31 -5.52
C VAL A 43 0.75 -8.59 -6.59
N PRO A 44 0.44 -8.76 -7.88
CA PRO A 44 1.26 -8.19 -8.94
C PRO A 44 1.12 -6.66 -9.00
N VAL A 45 2.18 -6.02 -9.50
CA VAL A 45 2.13 -4.64 -9.98
C VAL A 45 1.55 -4.66 -11.38
N TYR A 46 0.40 -4.03 -11.57
CA TYR A 46 -0.22 -3.90 -12.87
C TYR A 46 0.61 -3.03 -13.80
N VAL A 47 0.58 -3.41 -15.08
CA VAL A 47 1.30 -2.74 -16.14
C VAL A 47 0.27 -2.32 -17.19
N SER A 48 0.34 -1.06 -17.62
CA SER A 48 -0.50 -0.55 -18.70
C SER A 48 -0.15 -1.21 -20.04
N ARG A 49 -0.97 -0.98 -21.06
CA ARG A 49 -0.72 -1.48 -22.42
C ARG A 49 0.62 -0.97 -22.98
N GLU A 50 1.04 0.21 -22.56
CA GLU A 50 2.28 0.89 -22.95
C GLU A 50 3.50 0.44 -22.11
N GLY A 51 3.34 -0.55 -21.22
CA GLY A 51 4.43 -1.03 -20.38
C GLY A 51 4.67 -0.22 -19.11
N LYS A 52 3.80 0.76 -18.78
CA LYS A 52 3.98 1.59 -17.58
C LYS A 52 3.45 0.89 -16.34
N ARG A 53 4.25 0.85 -15.26
CA ARG A 53 3.79 0.33 -13.96
C ARG A 53 2.76 1.28 -13.34
N LEU A 54 1.61 0.74 -12.96
CA LEU A 54 0.47 1.48 -12.41
C LEU A 54 0.31 1.31 -10.89
N GLY A 55 1.00 0.33 -10.30
CA GLY A 55 0.82 -0.07 -8.90
C GLY A 55 -0.07 -1.29 -8.77
N SER A 56 -0.70 -1.48 -7.62
CA SER A 56 -1.53 -2.65 -7.31
C SER A 56 -2.90 -2.23 -6.80
N SER A 57 -3.88 -3.09 -7.01
CA SER A 57 -5.25 -2.88 -6.54
C SER A 57 -5.32 -3.13 -5.04
N ILE A 58 -6.02 -2.24 -4.32
CA ILE A 58 -6.30 -2.42 -2.90
C ILE A 58 -7.09 -3.72 -2.63
N GLY A 59 -7.94 -4.13 -3.57
CA GLY A 59 -8.69 -5.39 -3.46
C GLY A 59 -7.78 -6.62 -3.50
N HIS A 60 -6.77 -6.62 -4.38
CA HIS A 60 -5.82 -7.74 -4.46
C HIS A 60 -5.01 -7.92 -3.18
N ILE A 61 -4.56 -6.83 -2.56
CA ILE A 61 -3.82 -6.94 -1.29
C ILE A 61 -4.73 -7.39 -0.14
N ALA A 62 -5.99 -6.95 -0.12
CA ALA A 62 -6.94 -7.43 0.87
C ALA A 62 -7.18 -8.94 0.75
N THR A 63 -7.43 -9.43 -0.47
CA THR A 63 -7.56 -10.87 -0.75
C THR A 63 -6.32 -11.65 -0.33
N TYR A 64 -5.12 -11.11 -0.59
CA TYR A 64 -3.87 -11.73 -0.17
C TYR A 64 -3.79 -11.95 1.35
N PHE A 65 -4.14 -10.93 2.15
CA PHE A 65 -4.16 -11.08 3.60
C PHE A 65 -5.26 -12.02 4.10
N ILE A 66 -6.44 -11.99 3.49
CA ILE A 66 -7.53 -12.95 3.79
C ILE A 66 -7.06 -14.39 3.56
N ASN A 67 -6.36 -14.65 2.46
CA ASN A 67 -5.84 -15.97 2.13
C ASN A 67 -4.75 -16.46 3.10
N GLN A 68 -4.13 -15.57 3.87
CA GLN A 68 -3.21 -15.92 4.95
C GLN A 68 -3.89 -16.10 6.31
N GLY A 69 -5.23 -15.99 6.37
CA GLY A 69 -6.02 -16.17 7.58
C GLY A 69 -6.17 -14.90 8.42
N PHE A 70 -5.82 -13.73 7.89
CA PHE A 70 -6.07 -12.46 8.58
C PHE A 70 -7.50 -11.99 8.38
N GLU A 71 -8.05 -11.35 9.42
CA GLU A 71 -9.25 -10.55 9.29
C GLU A 71 -8.89 -9.19 8.68
N VAL A 72 -9.55 -8.82 7.58
CA VAL A 72 -9.20 -7.63 6.78
C VAL A 72 -10.44 -6.79 6.53
N THR A 73 -10.33 -5.49 6.78
CA THR A 73 -11.35 -4.50 6.40
C THR A 73 -10.71 -3.44 5.50
N ILE A 74 -11.37 -3.10 4.40
CA ILE A 74 -10.95 -1.98 3.54
C ILE A 74 -11.77 -0.75 3.94
N HIS A 75 -11.07 0.31 4.32
CA HIS A 75 -11.65 1.63 4.48
C HIS A 75 -11.24 2.48 3.30
N THR A 76 -12.20 2.87 2.46
CA THR A 76 -11.96 3.79 1.36
C THR A 76 -12.40 5.19 1.75
N VAL A 77 -11.54 6.16 1.48
CA VAL A 77 -11.88 7.58 1.54
C VAL A 77 -11.51 8.18 0.21
N ASP A 78 -12.42 8.97 -0.34
CA ASP A 78 -12.15 9.78 -1.52
C ASP A 78 -11.87 11.20 -1.04
N LEU A 79 -10.73 11.75 -1.45
CA LEU A 79 -10.26 13.07 -1.02
C LEU A 79 -9.92 13.87 -2.27
N GLU A 80 -10.71 14.89 -2.53
CA GLU A 80 -10.39 15.89 -3.55
C GLU A 80 -9.56 17.01 -2.90
N ILE A 81 -8.30 17.13 -3.32
CA ILE A 81 -7.47 18.26 -2.95
C ILE A 81 -7.64 19.33 -4.04
N PHE A 82 -8.45 20.34 -3.73
CA PHE A 82 -8.52 21.54 -4.56
C PHE A 82 -7.35 22.44 -4.19
N ASP A 83 -6.41 22.59 -5.12
CA ASP A 83 -5.52 23.73 -5.06
C ASP A 83 -6.40 25.00 -5.12
N ARG A 84 -6.17 25.95 -4.22
CA ARG A 84 -6.83 27.27 -4.22
C ARG A 84 -5.81 28.38 -4.40
N SER A 85 -4.59 28.08 -4.83
CA SER A 85 -3.54 29.06 -5.13
C SER A 85 -3.99 30.12 -6.14
N TRP A 86 -4.94 29.79 -7.03
CA TRP A 86 -5.58 30.74 -7.94
C TRP A 86 -6.54 31.74 -7.27
N ALA A 87 -6.95 31.54 -6.02
CA ALA A 87 -7.77 32.53 -5.29
C ALA A 87 -6.99 33.83 -5.02
N ASP A 88 -5.66 33.79 -5.03
CA ASP A 88 -4.79 34.97 -4.89
C ASP A 88 -4.48 35.66 -6.24
N CYS A 89 -5.02 35.15 -7.36
CA CYS A 89 -4.86 35.78 -8.69
C CYS A 89 -5.92 36.87 -8.97
N SER A 90 -6.67 37.32 -7.96
CA SER A 90 -7.53 38.50 -8.06
C SER A 90 -6.72 39.78 -7.81
N ASN A 91 -5.91 40.19 -8.78
CA ASN A 91 -5.41 41.56 -8.95
C ASN A 91 -5.06 41.82 -10.41
#